data_AF-A0A1D6HXI3-F1
#
_entry.id   AF-A0A1D6HXI3-F1
#
_cell.length_a   1.000
_cell.length_b   1.000
_cell.length_c   1.000
_cell.angle_alpha   90.00
_cell.angle_beta   90.00
_cell.angle_gamma   90.00
#
_symmetry.space_group_name_H-M   'P 1'
#
loop_
_entity.id
_entity.type
_entity.pdbx_description
1 polymer ?
#
loop_
_entity_poly.entity_id
_entity_poly.type
_entity_poly.pdbx_seq_one_letter_code
_entity_poly.pdbx_strand_id
1 'polypeptide(L)'
;MTRQFALPSIAQRHILAGLASAVGGLSAPYERASRIHERHVVKWLWAAGCHPFGTFLNSSQISQILQDVALRTTIYAQVDAALRKIRDTSGFVQSFAS
;
A
#
# COMPACT_ATOMS: atom_id res chain seq x y z
N MET A 1 -17.00 -20.66 32.80
CA MET A 1 -16.32 -19.35 32.73
C MET A 1 -17.21 -18.36 32.00
N THR A 2 -17.89 -17.47 32.72
CA THR A 2 -18.82 -16.48 32.14
C THR A 2 -18.06 -15.19 31.82
N ARG A 3 -18.03 -14.80 30.54
CA ARG A 3 -17.38 -13.58 30.05
C ARG A 3 -18.21 -12.37 30.49
N GLN A 4 -17.72 -11.60 31.47
CA GLN A 4 -18.36 -10.35 31.87
C GLN A 4 -18.12 -9.30 30.78
N PHE A 5 -19.19 -8.83 30.13
CA PHE A 5 -19.12 -7.66 29.25
C PHE A 5 -19.26 -6.40 30.10
N ALA A 6 -18.26 -5.53 30.06
CA ALA A 6 -18.36 -4.22 30.70
C ALA A 6 -19.46 -3.40 30.00
N LEU A 7 -20.47 -2.98 30.77
CA LEU A 7 -21.52 -2.08 30.27
C LEU A 7 -20.92 -0.67 30.16
N PRO A 8 -20.75 -0.12 28.95
CA PRO A 8 -20.09 1.17 28.81
C PRO A 8 -20.98 2.28 29.39
N SER A 9 -20.37 3.16 30.19
CA SER A 9 -21.05 4.31 30.79
C SER A 9 -21.53 5.28 29.71
N ILE A 10 -22.49 6.14 30.04
CA ILE A 10 -23.04 7.15 29.11
C ILE A 10 -21.94 8.01 28.48
N ALA A 11 -20.94 8.43 29.27
CA ALA A 11 -19.79 9.20 28.76
C ALA A 11 -18.97 8.43 27.70
N GLN A 12 -18.73 7.13 27.89
CA GLN A 12 -18.00 6.31 26.93
C GLN A 12 -18.76 6.15 25.61
N ARG A 13 -20.09 6.03 25.67
CA ARG A 13 -20.95 5.96 24.47
C ARG A 13 -20.91 7.27 23.67
N HIS A 14 -20.93 8.42 24.33
CA HIS A 14 -20.81 9.72 23.65
C HIS A 14 -19.43 9.94 23.04
N ILE A 15 -18.36 9.48 23.70
CA ILE A 15 -17.00 9.52 23.14
C ILE A 15 -16.91 8.61 21.91
N LEU A 16 -17.41 7.38 21.99
CA LEU A 16 -17.45 6.44 20.86
C LEU A 16 -18.31 6.96 19.70
N ALA A 17 -19.47 7.55 19.99
CA ALA A 17 -20.34 8.15 18.98
C ALA A 17 -19.72 9.40 18.35
N GLY A 18 -19.03 10.24 19.14
CA GLY A 18 -18.29 11.40 18.66
C GLY A 18 -17.12 11.00 17.76
N LEU A 19 -16.37 9.97 18.15
CA LEU A 19 -15.32 9.38 17.32
C LEU A 19 -15.87 8.75 16.05
N ALA A 20 -16.96 7.96 16.14
CA ALA A 20 -17.59 7.36 14.98
C ALA A 20 -18.21 8.41 14.04
N SER A 21 -18.72 9.53 14.57
CA SER A 21 -19.20 10.66 13.78
C SER A 21 -18.05 11.44 13.14
N ALA A 22 -16.92 11.60 13.82
CA ALA A 22 -15.73 12.23 13.27
C ALA A 22 -15.10 11.36 12.17
N VAL A 23 -14.99 10.05 12.41
CA VAL A 23 -14.46 9.07 11.44
C VAL A 23 -15.44 8.84 10.30
N GLY A 24 -16.74 8.76 10.56
CA GLY A 24 -17.79 8.63 9.55
C GLY A 24 -18.04 9.92 8.76
N GLY A 25 -17.64 11.07 9.30
CA GLY A 25 -17.62 12.36 8.60
C GLY A 25 -16.34 12.61 7.80
N LEU A 26 -15.31 11.78 8.00
CA LEU A 26 -14.11 11.79 7.18
C LEU A 26 -14.37 10.86 5.99
N SER A 27 -14.51 11.43 4.80
CA SER A 27 -14.46 10.65 3.55
C SER A 27 -13.19 9.80 3.55
N ALA A 28 -13.28 8.61 2.95
CA ALA A 28 -12.14 7.72 2.85
C ALA A 28 -10.93 8.49 2.28
N PRO A 29 -9.68 8.20 2.67
CA PRO A 29 -8.52 9.00 2.28
C PRO A 29 -8.36 9.20 0.76
N TYR A 30 -8.94 8.31 -0.06
CA TYR A 30 -8.96 8.34 -1.52
C TYR A 30 -10.17 9.07 -2.13
N GLU A 31 -11.07 9.61 -1.31
CA GLU A 31 -12.34 10.23 -1.72
C GLU A 31 -12.41 11.67 -1.22
N ARG A 32 -12.82 12.59 -2.10
CA ARG A 32 -13.03 14.00 -1.74
C ARG A 32 -14.28 14.54 -2.41
N ALA A 33 -15.07 15.28 -1.65
CA ALA A 33 -16.14 16.10 -2.19
C ALA A 33 -15.53 17.20 -3.08
N SER A 34 -15.78 17.14 -4.39
CA SER A 34 -15.33 18.16 -5.33
C SER A 34 -16.43 19.18 -5.54
N ARG A 35 -16.23 20.42 -5.07
CA ARG A 35 -17.19 21.51 -5.29
C ARG A 35 -17.38 21.86 -6.77
N ILE A 36 -16.35 21.64 -7.60
CA ILE A 36 -16.40 21.93 -9.04
C ILE A 36 -17.28 20.91 -9.78
N HIS A 37 -17.33 19.67 -9.29
CA HIS A 37 -18.08 18.58 -9.93
C HIS A 37 -19.41 18.27 -9.23
N GLU A 38 -19.73 18.98 -8.14
CA GLU A 38 -20.88 18.75 -7.25
C GLU A 38 -21.08 17.28 -6.85
N ARG A 39 -19.99 16.50 -6.82
CA ARG A 39 -19.99 15.07 -6.54
C ARG A 39 -18.72 14.63 -5.81
N HIS A 40 -18.79 13.45 -5.21
CA HIS A 40 -17.63 12.78 -4.65
C HIS A 40 -16.72 12.27 -5.77
N VAL A 41 -15.45 12.66 -5.74
CA VAL A 41 -14.43 12.23 -6.70
C VAL A 41 -13.45 11.32 -5.98
N VAL A 42 -13.27 10.13 -6.54
CA VAL A 42 -12.32 9.13 -6.06
C VAL A 42 -11.02 9.24 -6.85
N LYS A 43 -9.88 9.34 -6.16
CA LYS A 43 -8.56 9.38 -6.77
C LYS A 43 -7.77 8.12 -6.42
N TRP A 44 -7.76 7.18 -7.36
CA TRP A 44 -7.06 5.89 -7.27
C TRP A 44 -5.54 5.97 -7.41
N LEU A 45 -4.95 7.17 -7.44
CA LEU A 45 -3.50 7.34 -7.60
C LEU A 45 -2.71 6.66 -6.47
N TRP A 46 -3.32 6.50 -5.29
CA TRP A 46 -2.78 5.69 -4.20
C TRP A 46 -2.63 4.21 -4.58
N ALA A 47 -3.59 3.64 -5.33
CA ALA A 47 -3.49 2.27 -5.86
C ALA A 47 -2.37 2.13 -6.91
N ALA A 48 -1.97 3.23 -7.55
CA ALA A 48 -0.82 3.29 -8.45
C ALA A 48 0.52 3.57 -7.74
N GLY A 49 0.54 3.64 -6.40
CA GLY A 49 1.75 3.85 -5.61
C GLY A 49 2.24 5.31 -5.54
N CYS A 50 1.35 6.29 -5.74
CA CYS A 50 1.64 7.69 -5.41
C CYS A 50 1.52 7.96 -3.89
N HIS A 51 2.29 8.93 -3.41
CA HIS A 51 2.58 9.24 -2.00
C HIS A 51 1.41 9.06 -1.01
N PRO A 52 1.61 8.35 0.13
CA PRO A 52 0.53 8.03 1.09
C PRO A 52 -0.04 9.25 1.82
N PHE A 53 0.66 10.40 1.86
CA PHE A 53 0.17 11.61 2.54
C PHE A 53 -0.47 12.67 1.60
N GLY A 54 -0.83 12.30 0.37
CA GLY A 54 -1.65 13.24 -0.42
C GLY A 54 -2.24 12.65 -1.67
N THR A 55 -3.37 11.98 -1.49
CA THR A 55 -4.27 11.57 -2.57
C THR A 55 -4.70 12.76 -3.45
N PHE A 56 -4.71 13.99 -2.93
CA PHE A 56 -5.01 15.22 -3.67
C PHE A 56 -3.85 16.20 -3.85
N LEU A 57 -2.60 15.80 -3.57
CA LEU A 57 -1.45 16.63 -3.93
C LEU A 57 -1.35 16.69 -5.47
N ASN A 58 -1.05 17.88 -6.00
CA ASN A 58 -0.81 18.13 -7.44
C ASN A 58 0.55 17.58 -7.90
N SER A 59 1.01 16.47 -7.31
CA SER A 59 2.26 15.82 -7.71
C SER A 59 1.93 14.56 -8.48
N SER A 60 2.45 14.46 -9.71
CA SER A 60 2.43 13.25 -10.53
C SER A 60 3.60 12.31 -10.20
N GLN A 61 4.40 12.63 -9.19
CA GLN A 61 5.59 11.84 -8.86
C GLN A 61 5.21 10.52 -8.17
N ILE A 62 5.88 9.45 -8.60
CA ILE A 62 5.78 8.11 -8.01
C ILE A 62 6.43 8.13 -6.63
N SER A 63 5.88 7.38 -5.66
CA SER A 63 6.47 7.28 -4.32
C SER A 63 7.95 6.84 -4.39
N GLN A 64 8.82 7.55 -3.66
CA GLN A 64 10.24 7.17 -3.55
C GLN A 64 10.41 5.73 -3.02
N ILE A 65 9.51 5.26 -2.16
CA ILE A 65 9.51 3.88 -1.66
C ILE A 65 9.27 2.91 -2.83
N LEU A 66 8.33 3.22 -3.73
CA LEU A 66 8.06 2.37 -4.89
C LEU A 66 9.24 2.36 -5.86
N GLN A 67 9.88 3.51 -6.06
CA GLN A 67 11.08 3.63 -6.89
C GLN A 67 12.23 2.78 -6.32
N ASP A 68 12.48 2.84 -5.00
CA ASP A 68 13.53 2.05 -4.34
C ASP A 68 13.24 0.53 -4.43
N VAL A 69 12.00 0.12 -4.19
CA VAL A 69 11.58 -1.28 -4.33
C VAL A 69 11.75 -1.78 -5.76
N ALA A 70 11.34 -1.00 -6.77
CA ALA A 70 11.48 -1.37 -8.17
C ALA A 70 12.95 -1.53 -8.58
N LEU A 71 13.81 -0.61 -8.14
CA LEU A 71 15.25 -0.66 -8.42
C LEU A 71 15.89 -1.92 -7.82
N ARG A 72 15.65 -2.18 -6.53
CA ARG A 72 16.18 -3.37 -5.84
C ARG A 72 15.69 -4.67 -6.48
N THR A 73 14.40 -4.75 -6.81
CA THR A 73 13.82 -5.92 -7.47
C THR A 73 14.47 -6.20 -8.82
N THR A 74 14.77 -5.15 -9.58
CA THR A 74 15.45 -5.27 -10.87
C THR A 74 16.87 -5.83 -10.71
N ILE A 75 17.62 -5.34 -9.72
CA ILE A 75 18.96 -5.86 -9.41
C ILE A 75 18.89 -7.34 -9.04
N TYR A 76 17.95 -7.73 -8.17
CA TYR A 76 17.81 -9.14 -7.78
C TYR A 76 17.43 -10.05 -8.94
N ALA A 77 16.52 -9.60 -9.82
CA ALA A 77 16.16 -10.36 -11.01
C ALA A 77 17.36 -10.56 -11.95
N GLN A 78 18.22 -9.55 -12.12
CA GLN A 78 19.43 -9.66 -12.93
C GLN A 78 20.46 -10.62 -12.32
N VAL A 79 20.67 -10.54 -11.00
CA VAL A 79 21.59 -11.45 -10.29
C VAL A 79 21.09 -12.89 -10.39
N ASP A 80 19.80 -13.14 -10.16
CA ASP A 80 19.21 -14.47 -10.29
C ASP A 80 19.34 -15.02 -11.72
N ALA A 81 19.06 -14.20 -12.74
CA ALA A 81 19.24 -14.60 -14.13
C ALA A 81 20.70 -14.97 -14.46
N ALA A 82 21.67 -14.22 -13.92
CA ALA A 82 23.10 -14.53 -14.08
C ALA A 82 23.49 -15.85 -13.38
N LEU A 83 23.02 -16.06 -12.14
CA LEU A 83 23.27 -17.29 -11.39
C LEU A 83 22.68 -18.52 -12.09
N ARG A 84 21.47 -18.41 -12.65
CA ARG A 84 20.86 -19.48 -13.44
C ARG A 84 21.72 -19.84 -14.66
N LYS A 85 22.19 -18.85 -15.41
CA LYS A 85 23.10 -19.08 -16.55
C LYS A 85 24.39 -19.78 -16.13
N ILE A 86 25.03 -19.35 -15.04
CA ILE A 86 26.25 -19.97 -14.51
C ILE A 86 25.98 -21.44 -14.13
N ARG A 87 24.83 -21.70 -13.52
CA ARG A 87 24.44 -23.07 -13.16
C ARG A 87 24.26 -23.94 -14.40
N ASP A 88 23.56 -23.43 -15.41
CA ASP A 88 23.31 -24.17 -16.64
C ASP A 88 24.62 -24.48 -17.40
N THR A 89 25.53 -23.51 -17.49
CA THR A 89 26.85 -23.75 -18.10
C THR A 89 27.70 -24.72 -17.30
N SER A 90 27.67 -24.65 -15.96
CA SER A 90 28.39 -25.60 -15.11
C SER A 90 27.86 -27.04 -15.29
N GLY A 91 26.54 -27.21 -15.42
CA GLY A 91 25.93 -28.49 -15.73
C GLY A 91 26.34 -29.04 -17.08
N PHE A 92 26.43 -28.19 -18.10
CA PHE A 92 26.93 -28.57 -19.42
C PHE A 92 28.39 -29.05 -19.37
N VAL A 93 29.29 -28.30 -18.73
CA VAL A 93 30.71 -28.68 -18.58
C VAL A 93 30.85 -29.99 -17.83
N GLN A 94 30.08 -30.18 -16.75
CA GLN A 94 30.11 -31.43 -15.99
C GLN A 94 29.66 -32.62 -16.84
N SER A 95 28.66 -32.45 -17.71
CA SER A 95 28.20 -33.51 -18.61
C SER A 95 29.21 -33.85 -19.71
N PHE A 96 30.01 -32.88 -20.16
CA PHE A 96 31.07 -33.09 -21.14
C PHE A 96 32.29 -33.81 -20.53
N ALA A 97 32.57 -33.57 -19.25
CA ALA A 97 33.69 -34.17 -18.54
C ALA A 97 33.42 -35.60 -18.00
N SER A 98 32.19 -36.09 -18.11
CA SER A 98 31.78 -37.45 -17.73
C SER A 98 31.81 -38.41 -18.92
#